data_AF-S4PCB4-F1
#
_entry.id   AF-S4PCB4-F1
#
_cell.length_a   1.000
_cell.length_b   1.000
_cell.length_c   1.000
_cell.angle_alpha   90.00
_cell.angle_beta   90.00
_cell.angle_gamma   90.00
#
_symmetry.space_group_name_H-M   'P 1'
#
loop_
_entity.id
_entity.type
_entity.pdbx_description
1 polymer ?
#
loop_
_entity_poly.entity_id
_entity_poly.type
_entity_poly.pdbx_seq_one_letter_code
_entity_poly.pdbx_strand_id
1 'polypeptide(L)'
;MVFVVAQLLLGCGGSPLLTLGTTYVDDHVRPESSSMYIGCMYSMAAFGPVLGFLLGAYLLSFHMDSFSGDIISIDPGDHRWVGMWWGGFLLCGL
;
A
#
# COMPACT_ATOMS: atom_id res chain seq x y z
N MET A 1 7.70 -14.20 16.93
CA MET A 1 8.52 -13.04 17.34
C MET A 1 8.91 -12.14 16.16
N VAL A 2 9.24 -12.69 14.98
CA VAL A 2 9.57 -11.90 13.77
C VAL A 2 8.46 -10.90 13.38
N PHE A 3 7.20 -11.30 13.41
CA PHE A 3 6.07 -10.40 13.10
C PHE A 3 6.00 -9.17 14.01
N VAL A 4 6.23 -9.36 15.32
CA VAL A 4 6.20 -8.25 16.29
C VAL A 4 7.34 -7.26 16.04
N VAL A 5 8.54 -7.77 15.74
CA VAL A 5 9.68 -6.93 15.38
C VAL A 5 9.42 -6.16 14.08
N ALA A 6 8.81 -6.79 13.08
CA ALA A 6 8.45 -6.14 11.83
C ALA A 6 7.43 -5.00 12.05
N GLN A 7 6.39 -5.22 12.86
CA GLN A 7 5.41 -4.19 13.20
C GLN A 7 6.03 -3.04 14.01
N LEU A 8 6.96 -3.34 14.92
CA LEU A 8 7.71 -2.31 15.63
C LEU A 8 8.58 -1.47 14.70
N LEU A 9 9.31 -2.10 13.77
CA LEU A 9 10.11 -1.39 12.77
C LEU A 9 9.25 -0.52 11.86
N LEU A 10 8.10 -1.04 11.42
CA LEU A 10 7.11 -0.30 10.64
C LEU A 10 6.61 0.94 11.41
N GLY A 11 6.25 0.76 12.69
CA GLY A 11 5.81 1.85 13.55
C GLY A 11 6.90 2.89 13.81
N CYS A 12 8.13 2.45 14.08
CA CYS A 12 9.28 3.34 14.26
C CYS A 12 9.59 4.18 13.02
N GLY A 13 9.50 3.58 11.82
CA GLY A 13 9.69 4.30 10.55
C GLY A 13 8.54 5.24 10.20
N GLY A 14 7.29 4.85 10.52
CA GLY A 14 6.09 5.64 10.22
C GLY A 14 5.85 6.83 11.17
N SER A 15 6.25 6.72 12.43
CA SER A 15 6.03 7.76 13.45
C SER A 15 6.61 9.15 13.09
N PRO A 16 7.86 9.26 12.62
CA PRO A 16 8.43 10.55 12.26
C PRO A 16 7.88 11.10 10.93
N LEU A 17 7.32 10.26 10.06
CA LEU A 17 6.95 10.65 8.70
C LEU A 17 5.95 11.81 8.67
N LEU A 18 4.89 11.75 9.49
CA LEU A 18 3.91 12.82 9.56
C LEU A 18 4.37 13.97 10.45
N THR A 19 5.18 13.73 11.48
CA THR A 19 5.60 14.79 12.41
C THR A 19 6.78 15.59 11.85
N LEU A 20 7.89 14.91 11.53
CA LEU A 20 9.08 15.53 10.94
C LEU A 20 8.83 15.97 9.49
N GLY A 21 7.99 15.24 8.75
CA GLY A 21 7.61 15.63 7.39
C GLY A 21 6.85 16.96 7.37
N THR A 22 5.91 17.17 8.31
CA THR A 22 5.21 18.46 8.40
C THR A 22 6.13 19.60 8.77
N THR A 23 7.01 19.43 9.76
CA THR A 23 7.91 20.50 10.18
C THR A 23 8.92 20.82 9.08
N TYR A 24 9.40 19.80 8.36
CA TYR A 24 10.29 20.01 7.23
C TYR A 24 9.64 20.85 6.11
N VAL A 25 8.39 20.52 5.75
CA VAL A 25 7.64 21.29 4.75
C VAL A 25 7.38 22.71 5.23
N ASP A 26 7.04 22.89 6.50
CA ASP A 26 6.76 24.21 7.08
C ASP A 26 7.99 25.11 7.09
N ASP A 27 9.16 24.58 7.45
CA ASP A 27 10.41 25.34 7.54
C ASP A 27 11.01 25.72 6.17
N HIS A 28 10.74 24.95 5.11
CA HIS A 28 11.38 25.12 3.79
C HIS A 28 10.47 25.76 2.72
N VAL A 29 9.17 25.93 3.00
CA VAL A 29 8.21 26.51 2.07
C VAL A 29 7.81 27.91 2.54
N ARG A 30 7.48 28.81 1.60
CA ARG A 30 6.95 30.13 1.96
C ARG A 30 5.66 29.98 2.79
N PRO A 31 5.47 30.76 3.87
CA PRO A 31 4.35 30.59 4.80
C PRO A 31 2.99 30.74 4.11
N GLU A 32 2.91 31.53 3.03
CA GLU A 32 1.71 31.70 2.20
C GLU A 32 1.23 30.40 1.54
N SER A 33 2.16 29.48 1.24
CA SER A 33 1.88 28.23 0.51
C SER A 33 2.02 26.98 1.37
N SER A 34 2.67 27.06 2.55
CA SER A 34 2.94 25.92 3.46
C SER A 34 1.68 25.08 3.73
N SER A 35 0.56 25.73 4.04
CA SER A 35 -0.72 25.07 4.32
C SER A 35 -1.22 24.17 3.18
N MET A 36 -1.05 24.60 1.93
CA MET A 36 -1.49 23.81 0.76
C MET A 36 -0.63 22.55 0.59
N TYR A 37 0.69 22.64 0.80
CA TYR A 37 1.60 21.50 0.71
C TYR A 37 1.36 20.49 1.84
N ILE A 38 1.16 20.98 3.06
CA ILE A 38 0.81 20.13 4.21
C ILE A 38 -0.53 19.43 3.96
N GLY A 39 -1.55 20.16 3.46
CA GLY A 39 -2.85 19.57 3.10
C GLY A 39 -2.74 18.48 2.04
N CYS A 40 -1.90 18.68 1.02
CA CYS A 40 -1.62 17.66 0.00
C CYS A 40 -0.95 16.42 0.61
N MET A 41 0.04 16.60 1.49
CA MET A 41 0.74 15.51 2.16
C MET A 41 -0.20 14.63 2.99
N TYR A 42 -1.07 15.23 3.82
CA TYR A 42 -2.08 14.47 4.58
C TYR A 42 -3.11 13.80 3.69
N SER A 43 -3.48 14.42 2.57
CA SER A 43 -4.38 13.81 1.59
C SER A 43 -3.75 12.55 0.97
N MET A 44 -2.48 12.59 0.59
CA MET A 44 -1.76 11.41 0.08
C MET A 44 -1.71 10.27 1.11
N ALA A 45 -1.58 10.59 2.40
CA ALA A 45 -1.65 9.60 3.47
C ALA A 45 -3.01 8.86 3.51
N ALA A 46 -4.11 9.55 3.21
CA ALA A 46 -5.43 8.94 3.08
C ALA A 46 -5.62 8.16 1.77
N PHE A 47 -5.01 8.60 0.67
CA PHE A 47 -5.07 7.88 -0.62
C PHE A 47 -4.27 6.57 -0.59
N GLY A 48 -3.20 6.47 0.19
CA GLY A 48 -2.38 5.26 0.31
C GLY A 48 -3.19 3.99 0.58
N PRO A 49 -4.00 3.94 1.66
CA PRO A 49 -4.88 2.80 1.94
C PRO A 49 -5.88 2.51 0.81
N VAL A 50 -6.48 3.54 0.21
CA VAL A 50 -7.46 3.39 -0.87
C VAL A 50 -6.82 2.71 -2.08
N LEU A 51 -5.67 3.21 -2.53
CA LEU A 51 -4.95 2.63 -3.66
C LEU A 51 -4.43 1.22 -3.33
N GLY A 52 -3.97 0.99 -2.10
CA GLY A 52 -3.54 -0.33 -1.65
C GLY A 52 -4.65 -1.37 -1.68
N PHE A 53 -5.83 -1.04 -1.17
CA PHE A 53 -7.00 -1.93 -1.21
C PHE A 53 -7.50 -2.16 -2.64
N LEU A 54 -7.56 -1.12 -3.47
CA LEU A 54 -7.97 -1.24 -4.87
C LEU A 54 -7.01 -2.13 -5.66
N LEU A 55 -5.71 -1.91 -5.52
CA LEU A 55 -4.68 -2.72 -6.17
C LEU A 55 -4.72 -4.17 -5.66
N GLY A 56 -4.87 -4.37 -4.36
CA GLY A 56 -5.01 -5.69 -3.76
C GLY A 56 -6.24 -6.45 -4.27
N ALA A 57 -7.40 -5.78 -4.35
CA ALA A 57 -8.61 -6.35 -4.91
C ALA A 57 -8.47 -6.69 -6.40
N TYR A 58 -7.79 -5.82 -7.16
CA TYR A 58 -7.50 -6.06 -8.58
C TYR A 58 -6.59 -7.28 -8.77
N LEU A 59 -5.51 -7.41 -7.99
CA LEU A 59 -4.63 -8.58 -8.02
C LEU A 59 -5.38 -9.87 -7.68
N LEU A 60 -6.23 -9.82 -6.65
CA LEU A 60 -7.02 -10.98 -6.21
C LEU A 60 -8.13 -11.38 -7.20
N SER A 61 -8.45 -10.52 -8.17
CA SER A 61 -9.40 -10.82 -9.24
C SER A 61 -8.84 -11.78 -10.30
N PHE A 62 -7.52 -11.99 -10.31
CA PHE A 62 -6.87 -13.01 -11.14
C PHE A 62 -6.56 -14.25 -10.31
N HIS A 63 -6.65 -15.43 -10.91
CA HIS A 63 -6.32 -16.69 -10.25
C HIS A 63 -4.82 -16.78 -9.95
N MET A 64 -4.43 -17.50 -8.89
CA MET A 64 -3.01 -17.62 -8.50
C MET A 64 -2.12 -18.22 -9.61
N ASP A 65 -2.68 -19.11 -10.44
CA ASP A 65 -2.00 -19.80 -11.54
C ASP A 65 -2.14 -19.11 -12.90
N SER A 66 -2.52 -17.83 -12.95
CA SER A 66 -2.70 -17.11 -14.22
C SER A 66 -1.45 -17.08 -15.12
N PHE A 67 -0.25 -17.36 -14.60
CA PHE A 67 0.99 -17.45 -15.37
C PHE A 67 1.37 -18.87 -15.83
N SER A 68 0.72 -19.92 -15.33
CA SER A 68 1.13 -21.31 -15.59
C SER A 68 0.71 -21.83 -16.98
N GLY A 69 -0.09 -21.08 -17.75
CA GLY A 69 -0.51 -21.45 -19.10
C GLY A 69 -1.57 -22.56 -19.17
N ASP A 70 -1.95 -23.14 -18.02
CA ASP A 70 -3.00 -24.13 -17.90
C ASP A 70 -4.40 -23.52 -18.04
N ILE A 71 -5.33 -24.29 -18.58
CA ILE A 71 -6.73 -23.86 -18.72
C ILE A 71 -7.39 -23.89 -17.34
N ILE A 72 -7.58 -22.72 -16.76
CA ILE A 72 -8.24 -22.54 -15.46
C ILE A 72 -9.74 -22.74 -15.67
N SER A 73 -10.27 -23.87 -15.20
CA SER A 73 -11.71 -24.23 -15.29
C SER A 73 -12.51 -23.86 -14.03
N ILE A 74 -11.90 -23.06 -13.15
CA ILE A 74 -12.48 -22.65 -11.86
C ILE A 74 -12.96 -21.21 -12.00
N ASP A 75 -14.24 -21.00 -11.69
CA ASP A 75 -14.88 -19.69 -11.73
C ASP A 75 -14.62 -18.92 -10.42
N PRO A 76 -14.49 -17.57 -10.43
CA PRO A 76 -14.39 -16.76 -9.21
C PRO A 76 -15.45 -17.00 -8.14
N GLY A 77 -16.61 -17.57 -8.51
CA GLY A 77 -17.65 -17.96 -7.55
C GLY A 77 -17.41 -19.29 -6.83
N ASP A 78 -16.40 -20.08 -7.22
CA ASP A 78 -16.14 -21.40 -6.67
C ASP A 78 -15.32 -21.32 -5.37
N HIS A 79 -15.57 -22.23 -4.42
CA HIS A 79 -14.88 -22.30 -3.13
C HIS A 79 -13.37 -22.58 -3.24
N ARG A 80 -12.92 -23.01 -4.41
CA ARG A 80 -11.52 -23.29 -4.75
C ARG A 80 -10.81 -22.07 -5.33
N TRP A 81 -11.53 -20.99 -5.62
CA TRP A 81 -10.93 -19.77 -6.14
C TRP A 81 -9.98 -19.16 -5.12
N VAL A 82 -8.71 -19.13 -5.47
CA VAL A 82 -7.69 -18.41 -4.73
C VAL A 82 -7.09 -17.39 -5.69
N GLY A 83 -7.34 -16.11 -5.39
CA GLY A 83 -6.79 -15.02 -6.19
C GLY A 83 -5.27 -14.91 -6.05
N MET A 84 -4.65 -14.05 -6.84
CA MET A 84 -3.20 -13.82 -6.88
C MET A 84 -2.68 -13.08 -5.63
N TRP A 85 -2.78 -13.74 -4.47
CA TRP A 85 -2.41 -13.23 -3.16
C TRP A 85 -0.94 -12.83 -3.06
N TRP A 86 -0.09 -13.49 -3.84
CA TRP A 86 1.35 -13.27 -3.85
C TRP A 86 1.78 -12.08 -4.71
N GLY A 87 0.91 -11.57 -5.59
CA GLY A 87 1.29 -10.55 -6.58
C GLY A 87 1.76 -9.23 -5.94
N GLY A 88 1.24 -8.89 -4.75
CA GLY A 88 1.70 -7.73 -3.98
C GLY A 88 3.17 -7.84 -3.54
N PHE A 89 3.67 -9.03 -3.25
CA PHE A 89 5.08 -9.21 -2.85
C PHE A 89 6.03 -8.95 -4.02
N LEU A 90 5.64 -9.25 -5.26
CA LEU A 90 6.46 -8.91 -6.43
C LEU A 90 6.44 -7.41 -6.73
N LEU A 91 5.29 -6.76 -6.56
CA LEU A 91 5.15 -5.32 -6.81
C LEU A 91 5.84 -4.45 -5.75
N CYS A 92 5.79 -4.85 -4.47
CA CYS A 92 6.33 -4.06 -3.37
C CYS A 92 7.70 -4.54 -2.87
N GLY A 93 8.10 -5.78 -3.20
CA GLY A 93 9.35 -6.40 -2.74
C GLY A 93 10.48 -6.43 -3.77
N LEU A 94 10.21 -6.06 -5.03
CA LEU A 94 11.21 -5.81 -6.08
C LEU A 94 11.58 -4.32 -6.11
#